data_AF-A0A935FUT2-F1
#
_entry.id   AF-A0A935FUT2-F1
#
_cell.length_a   1.000
_cell.length_b   1.000
_cell.length_c   1.000
_cell.angle_alpha   90.00
_cell.angle_beta   90.00
_cell.angle_gamma   90.00
#
_symmetry.space_group_name_H-M   'P 1'
#
loop_
_entity.id
_entity.type
_entity.pdbx_description
1 polymer ?
#
loop_
_entity_poly.entity_id
_entity_poly.type
_entity_poly.pdbx_seq_one_letter_code
_entity_poly.pdbx_strand_id
1 'polypeptide(L)'
;MPVLLTCSARCPNNFDLAKFMDAVREIALEKGVEVKEKDILSFHEAFLDQIKMHGRSYEVGLVAEYKMKTLNLLQDVDSAPGMFFKGKLGIMPHNIEDKKSVKDILRRPQKVI
;
A
#
# COMPACT_ATOMS: atom_id res chain seq x y z
N MET A 1 -11.02 5.00 8.93
CA MET A 1 -11.93 4.24 8.04
C MET A 1 -13.43 4.52 8.20
N PRO A 2 -14.03 4.72 9.40
CA PRO A 2 -15.51 4.73 9.52
C PRO A 2 -16.22 5.98 8.95
N VAL A 3 -15.51 7.09 8.77
CA VAL A 3 -16.13 8.40 8.44
C VAL A 3 -16.71 8.46 7.03
N LEU A 4 -16.05 7.83 6.05
CA LEU A 4 -16.46 7.88 4.64
C LEU A 4 -17.77 7.11 4.38
N LEU A 5 -17.93 5.95 5.00
CA LEU A 5 -19.09 5.07 4.79
C LEU A 5 -20.37 5.72 5.32
N THR A 6 -20.30 6.37 6.49
CA THR A 6 -21.46 7.04 7.10
C THR A 6 -21.93 8.25 6.30
N CYS A 7 -21.01 9.01 5.70
CA CYS A 7 -21.34 10.17 4.88
C CYS A 7 -21.95 9.75 3.53
N SER A 8 -21.38 8.73 2.88
CA SER A 8 -21.90 8.23 1.60
C SER A 8 -23.27 7.56 1.76
N ALA A 9 -23.45 6.73 2.80
CA ALA A 9 -24.69 5.98 3.02
C ALA A 9 -25.91 6.84 3.42
N ARG A 10 -25.67 8.07 3.88
CA ARG A 10 -26.73 9.02 4.29
C ARG A 10 -26.93 10.16 3.30
N CYS A 11 -26.30 10.12 2.13
CA CYS A 11 -26.39 11.21 1.17
C CYS A 11 -27.77 11.22 0.48
N PRO A 12 -28.57 12.29 0.61
CA PRO A 12 -29.88 12.38 -0.06
C PRO A 12 -29.77 12.46 -1.59
N ASN A 13 -28.61 12.89 -2.09
CA ASN A 13 -28.31 13.00 -3.53
C ASN A 13 -27.58 11.78 -4.08
N ASN A 14 -27.45 10.70 -3.30
CA ASN A 14 -26.79 9.46 -3.70
C ASN A 14 -25.34 9.67 -4.23
N PHE A 15 -24.64 10.63 -3.63
CA PHE A 15 -23.27 10.99 -4.00
C PHE A 15 -22.25 9.97 -3.46
N ASP A 16 -21.41 9.46 -4.36
CA ASP A 16 -20.32 8.56 -4.00
C ASP A 16 -19.08 9.35 -3.58
N LEU A 17 -18.99 9.60 -2.27
CA LEU A 17 -17.88 10.34 -1.68
C LEU A 17 -16.55 9.59 -1.81
N ALA A 18 -16.56 8.25 -1.85
CA ALA A 18 -15.34 7.46 -1.96
C ALA A 18 -14.69 7.68 -3.34
N LYS A 19 -15.48 7.57 -4.41
CA LYS A 19 -15.01 7.82 -5.78
C LYS A 19 -14.52 9.25 -5.97
N PHE A 20 -15.23 10.23 -5.41
CA PHE A 20 -14.81 11.62 -5.47
C PHE A 20 -13.43 11.81 -4.81
N MET A 21 -13.23 11.25 -3.61
CA MET A 21 -11.95 11.34 -2.91
C MET A 21 -10.83 10.62 -3.67
N ASP A 22 -11.12 9.49 -4.31
CA ASP A 22 -10.15 8.78 -5.15
C ASP A 22 -9.71 9.64 -6.35
N ALA A 23 -10.67 10.23 -7.07
CA ALA A 23 -10.40 11.11 -8.21
C ALA A 23 -9.57 12.34 -7.81
N VAL A 24 -9.88 12.97 -6.67
CA VAL A 24 -9.10 14.12 -6.18
C VAL A 24 -7.66 13.72 -5.83
N ARG A 25 -7.44 12.52 -5.26
CA ARG A 25 -6.09 12.02 -4.98
C ARG A 25 -5.31 11.75 -6.26
N GLU A 26 -5.94 11.16 -7.28
CA GLU A 26 -5.31 10.91 -8.57
C GLU A 26 -4.85 12.23 -9.23
N ILE A 27 -5.73 13.24 -9.26
CA ILE A 27 -5.40 14.58 -9.77
C ILE A 27 -4.27 15.23 -8.96
N ALA A 28 -4.26 15.06 -7.64
CA ALA A 28 -3.19 15.59 -6.78
C ALA A 28 -1.83 14.96 -7.10
N LEU A 29 -1.79 13.65 -7.36
CA LEU A 29 -0.59 12.93 -7.77
C LEU A 29 -0.10 13.38 -9.16
N GLU A 30 -1.00 13.53 -10.14
CA GLU A 30 -0.68 14.03 -11.48
C GLU A 30 -0.09 15.45 -11.45
N LYS A 31 -0.61 16.30 -10.56
CA LYS A 31 -0.12 17.68 -10.36
C LYS A 31 1.16 17.77 -9.54
N GLY A 32 1.70 16.64 -9.07
CA GLY A 32 2.91 16.60 -8.25
C GLY A 32 2.75 17.29 -6.90
N VAL A 33 1.53 17.30 -6.34
CA VAL A 33 1.29 17.86 -5.00
C VAL A 33 2.10 17.05 -3.99
N GLU A 34 2.88 17.75 -3.16
CA GLU A 34 3.70 17.10 -2.16
C GLU A 34 2.82 16.40 -1.12
N VAL A 35 3.00 15.08 -0.99
CA VAL A 35 2.31 14.28 0.03
C VAL A 35 2.95 14.59 1.38
N LYS A 36 2.13 15.07 2.32
CA LYS A 36 2.58 15.45 3.67
C LYS A 36 3.12 14.24 4.44
N GLU A 37 2.46 13.10 4.33
CA GLU A 37 2.87 11.84 4.96
C GLU A 37 3.64 10.94 3.98
N LYS A 38 4.88 11.31 3.66
CA LYS A 38 5.76 10.56 2.72
C LYS A 38 6.00 9.11 3.13
N ASP A 39 6.09 8.84 4.43
CA ASP A 39 6.31 7.50 4.96
C ASP A 39 5.16 6.55 4.60
N ILE A 40 3.92 7.04 4.65
CA ILE A 40 2.73 6.24 4.30
C ILE A 40 2.77 5.90 2.81
N LEU A 41 3.15 6.86 1.96
CA LEU A 41 3.31 6.64 0.53
C LEU A 41 4.40 5.61 0.23
N SER A 42 5.58 5.73 0.84
CA SER A 42 6.67 4.77 0.67
C SER A 42 6.31 3.36 1.11
N PHE A 43 5.51 3.23 2.17
CA PHE A 43 4.97 1.94 2.60
C PHE A 43 4.01 1.34 1.56
N HIS A 44 3.08 2.13 1.04
CA HIS A 44 2.15 1.68 0.00
C HIS A 44 2.88 1.26 -1.27
N GLU A 45 3.90 2.01 -1.68
CA GLU A 45 4.73 1.66 -2.84
C GLU A 45 5.47 0.35 -2.62
N ALA A 46 6.18 0.20 -1.49
CA ALA A 46 6.87 -1.04 -1.16
C ALA A 46 5.92 -2.24 -1.12
N PHE A 47 4.70 -2.05 -0.60
CA PHE A 47 3.67 -3.10 -0.60
C PHE A 47 3.26 -3.52 -2.01
N LEU A 48 2.98 -2.54 -2.88
CA LEU A 48 2.60 -2.80 -4.27
C LEU A 48 3.75 -3.45 -5.05
N ASP A 49 4.99 -3.03 -4.80
CA ASP A 49 6.17 -3.58 -5.47
C ASP A 49 6.41 -5.04 -5.06
N GLN A 50 6.23 -5.38 -3.77
CA GLN A 50 6.26 -6.78 -3.33
C GLN A 50 5.21 -7.64 -4.04
N ILE A 51 3.98 -7.14 -4.19
CA ILE A 51 2.91 -7.87 -4.90
C ILE A 51 3.24 -8.00 -6.39
N LYS A 52 3.76 -6.95 -7.04
CA LYS A 52 4.18 -7.02 -8.46
C LYS A 52 5.28 -8.06 -8.68
N MET A 53 6.20 -8.22 -7.73
CA MET A 53 7.35 -9.13 -7.86
C MET A 53 7.03 -10.58 -7.49
N HIS A 54 6.23 -10.79 -6.43
CA HIS A 54 6.01 -12.12 -5.84
C HIS A 54 4.60 -12.65 -6.06
N GLY A 55 3.67 -11.81 -6.52
CA GLY A 55 2.23 -12.12 -6.57
C GLY A 55 1.53 -12.02 -5.21
N ARG A 56 2.29 -11.83 -4.13
CA ARG A 56 1.82 -11.76 -2.74
C ARG A 56 2.70 -10.79 -1.95
N SER A 57 2.16 -10.17 -0.90
CA SER A 57 2.98 -9.45 0.07
C SER A 57 3.86 -10.43 0.86
N TYR A 58 5.15 -10.14 0.92
CA TYR A 58 6.13 -10.87 1.72
C TYR A 58 6.61 -9.94 2.84
N GLU A 59 6.32 -10.31 4.09
CA GLU A 59 6.42 -9.39 5.24
C GLU A 59 7.85 -8.87 5.46
N VAL A 60 8.86 -9.75 5.37
CA VAL A 60 10.26 -9.34 5.55
C VAL A 60 10.74 -8.45 4.39
N GLY A 61 10.39 -8.80 3.16
CA GLY A 61 10.77 -8.01 1.97
C GLY A 61 10.09 -6.64 1.96
N LEU A 62 8.83 -6.57 2.41
CA LEU A 62 8.10 -5.32 2.59
C LEU A 62 8.79 -4.41 3.61
N VAL A 63 9.13 -4.95 4.78
CA VAL A 63 9.80 -4.17 5.84
C VAL A 63 11.18 -3.71 5.36
N ALA A 64 11.92 -4.58 4.68
CA ALA A 64 13.23 -4.22 4.13
C ALA A 64 13.12 -3.12 3.07
N GLU A 65 12.23 -3.26 2.10
CA GLU A 65 12.04 -2.29 1.01
C GLU A 65 11.51 -0.95 1.54
N TYR A 66 10.53 -0.96 2.44
CA TYR A 66 10.02 0.24 3.10
C TYR A 66 11.14 1.00 3.83
N LYS A 67 11.97 0.29 4.63
CA LYS A 67 13.08 0.90 5.37
C LYS A 67 14.18 1.42 4.44
N MET A 68 14.43 0.75 3.32
CA MET A 68 15.37 1.23 2.30
C MET A 68 14.87 2.51 1.61
N LYS A 69 13.56 2.61 1.35
CA LYS A 69 12.94 3.81 0.74
C LYS A 69 12.85 5.00 1.70
N THR A 70 12.61 4.75 3.00
CA THR A 70 12.48 5.81 4.01
C THR A 70 13.79 6.19 4.71
N LEU A 71 14.89 5.44 4.50
CA LEU A 71 16.19 5.62 5.16
C LEU A 71 16.16 5.58 6.71
N ASN A 72 14.99 5.31 7.31
CA ASN A 72 14.77 5.17 8.75
C ASN A 72 15.14 3.75 9.24
N LEU A 73 16.34 3.29 8.88
CA LEU A 73 16.87 1.98 9.27
C LEU A 73 17.05 1.84 10.79
N LEU A 74 17.31 2.96 11.47
CA LEU A 74 17.71 2.96 12.88
C LEU A 74 16.55 3.14 13.89
N GLN A 75 15.35 3.53 13.44
CA GLN A 75 14.25 3.88 14.35
C GLN A 75 13.59 2.68 15.03
N ASP A 76 13.67 1.47 14.46
CA ASP A 76 13.07 0.25 15.04
C ASP A 76 14.09 -0.80 15.47
N VAL A 77 15.37 -0.43 15.62
CA VAL A 77 16.44 -1.40 15.93
C VAL A 77 16.23 -2.10 17.27
N ASP A 78 15.51 -1.48 18.20
CA ASP A 78 15.20 -2.07 19.51
C ASP A 78 14.11 -3.16 19.43
N SER A 79 13.20 -3.09 18.45
CA SER A 79 12.05 -3.99 18.33
C SER A 79 12.16 -4.99 17.18
N ALA A 80 12.92 -4.64 16.13
CA ALA A 80 13.19 -5.47 14.97
C ALA A 80 13.78 -6.86 15.29
N PRO A 81 14.80 -7.02 16.18
CA PRO A 81 15.34 -8.33 16.50
C PRO A 81 14.30 -9.17 17.25
N GLY A 82 13.50 -8.60 18.15
CA GLY A 82 12.47 -9.33 18.89
C GLY A 82 11.37 -9.93 18.01
N MET A 83 10.99 -9.27 16.92
CA MET A 83 10.01 -9.78 15.95
C MET A 83 10.63 -10.78 14.97
N PHE A 84 11.89 -10.58 14.58
CA PHE A 84 12.67 -11.49 13.76
C PHE A 84 12.95 -12.83 14.48
N PHE A 85 13.41 -12.79 15.73
CA PHE A 85 13.67 -13.98 16.54
C PHE A 85 12.39 -14.73 16.97
N LYS A 86 11.25 -14.04 17.06
CA LYS A 86 9.96 -14.69 17.34
C LYS A 86 9.34 -15.40 16.13
N GLY A 87 9.99 -15.37 14.95
CA GLY A 87 9.50 -16.07 13.74
C GLY A 87 8.13 -15.58 13.27
N LYS A 88 7.71 -14.38 13.70
CA LYS A 88 6.40 -13.79 13.35
C LYS A 88 6.38 -13.13 11.98
N LEU A 89 7.56 -12.97 11.38
CA LEU A 89 7.72 -12.52 10.01
C LEU A 89 8.04 -13.76 9.20
N GLY A 90 7.16 -14.16 8.28
CA GLY A 90 7.47 -15.27 7.37
C GLY A 90 8.71 -14.91 6.55
N ILE A 91 9.84 -15.61 6.75
CA ILE A 91 11.14 -15.37 6.09
C ILE A 91 11.21 -16.04 4.69
N MET A 92 10.18 -16.79 4.30
CA MET A 92 10.14 -17.45 3.00
C MET A 92 9.12 -16.74 2.08
N PRO A 93 9.55 -16.16 0.95
CA PRO A 93 8.61 -15.61 -0.02
C PRO A 93 7.85 -16.76 -0.69
N HIS A 94 6.58 -16.94 -0.31
CA HIS A 94 5.67 -17.81 -1.06
C HIS A 94 5.26 -17.11 -2.35
N ASN A 95 5.99 -17.42 -3.41
CA ASN A 95 5.66 -16.99 -4.77
C ASN A 95 4.40 -17.70 -5.23
N ILE A 96 3.42 -16.93 -5.73
CA ILE A 96 2.28 -17.50 -6.44
C ILE A 96 2.75 -17.90 -7.84
N GLU A 97 2.29 -19.03 -8.38
CA GLU A 97 2.63 -19.46 -9.75
C GLU A 97 2.09 -18.46 -10.80
N ASP A 98 0.93 -17.87 -10.55
CA ASP A 98 0.26 -16.93 -11.45
C ASP A 98 0.63 -15.45 -11.19
N LYS A 99 1.93 -15.14 -11.22
CA LYS A 99 2.39 -13.74 -11.09
C LYS A 99 1.97 -12.85 -12.25
N LYS A 100 1.76 -13.44 -13.43
CA LYS A 100 1.41 -12.71 -14.65
C LYS A 100 0.02 -12.10 -14.55
N SER A 101 -0.98 -12.87 -14.11
CA SER A 101 -2.34 -12.33 -13.91
C SER A 101 -2.37 -11.22 -12.88
N VAL A 102 -1.63 -11.35 -11.77
CA VAL A 102 -1.55 -10.31 -10.73
C VAL A 102 -0.94 -9.03 -11.29
N LYS A 103 0.13 -9.14 -12.08
CA LYS A 103 0.77 -8.00 -12.75
C LYS A 103 -0.17 -7.34 -13.75
N ASP A 104 -0.95 -8.12 -14.49
CA ASP A 104 -1.92 -7.60 -15.46
C ASP A 104 -3.10 -6.88 -14.79
N ILE A 105 -3.57 -7.37 -13.64
CA ILE A 105 -4.58 -6.69 -12.82
C ILE A 105 -4.05 -5.35 -12.30
N LEU A 106 -2.84 -5.33 -11.75
CA LEU A 106 -2.21 -4.11 -11.25
C LEU A 106 -1.89 -3.09 -12.35
N ARG A 107 -1.70 -3.54 -13.59
CA ARG A 107 -1.45 -2.67 -14.75
C ARG A 107 -2.73 -2.10 -15.34
N ARG A 108 -3.89 -2.71 -15.09
CA ARG A 108 -5.17 -2.11 -15.46
C ARG A 108 -5.40 -0.91 -14.52
N PRO A 109 -5.42 0.34 -15.03
CA PRO A 109 -5.89 1.45 -14.22
C PRO A 109 -7.30 1.08 -13.76
N GLN A 110 -7.51 1.11 -12.44
CA GLN A 110 -8.82 0.83 -11.88
C GLN A 110 -9.76 1.90 -12.41
N LYS A 111 -10.56 1.57 -13.43
CA LYS A 111 -11.53 2.47 -14.02
C LYS A 111 -12.61 2.67 -12.96
N VAL A 112 -12.43 3.69 -12.12
CA VAL A 112 -13.42 4.12 -11.14
C VAL A 112 -14.55 4.74 -11.95
N ILE A 113 -15.59 3.94 -12.24
CA ILE A 113 -16.84 4.39 -12.89
C ILE A 113 -17.57 5.32 -11.94
#